data_AF-A0A916MIU8-F1
#
_entry.id   AF-A0A916MIU8-F1
#
_cell.length_a   1.000
_cell.length_b   1.000
_cell.length_c   1.000
_cell.angle_alpha   90.00
_cell.angle_beta   90.00
_cell.angle_gamma   90.00
#
_symmetry.space_group_name_H-M   'P 1'
#
loop_
_entity.id
_entity.type
_entity.pdbx_description
1 polymer ?
#
loop_
_entity_poly.entity_id
_entity_poly.type
_entity_poly.pdbx_seq_one_letter_code
_entity_poly.pdbx_strand_id
1 'polypeptide(L)'
;MMDVLSRLALEWIPISLTRDGRVVADVFKHSLSAMDGLPPYSQARIIELISNRLLKARPRPCLWVSVDAPGSWYFNEMQRFVKPRIPTVILPEREAPKDVWDFSPHGYPSLAENVENPRMELPFTVTNFGYKPNLIRVLRILARLKAAHRPEIASLTGLSQSQVRNLLQQLQAKGLIERRQIGKYEGWAIRTRGLSLAHRSWNIPKGVHFTKYRGEFRYAGERHRRVSRLWRAWLGTAYPSIEIWESWTEVPLQYGIPDALAWGSHRGKEILFWLEVDSGHSSRKTMEANYKRRLQLAYAHASRWGIPIVFCIMGPLWIVEHFRWCIPGMSPQVAIIGHDWRDSGNLPEYEFGKWREKFSMSRFNEPTRSHRKLPFDPNQYPPKPKKVAKIKPPKPKSVKPKFSTGSENVDRGYRRRSEGEE
;
A
#
# COMPACT_ATOMS: atom_id res chain seq x y z
N MET A 1 -28.74 7.97 -21.34
CA MET A 1 -28.13 7.41 -20.12
C MET A 1 -26.78 6.81 -20.53
N MET A 2 -25.64 7.22 -19.97
CA MET A 2 -24.35 6.64 -20.39
C MET A 2 -24.29 5.17 -19.96
N ASP A 3 -23.93 4.28 -20.88
CA ASP A 3 -23.72 2.85 -20.62
C ASP A 3 -22.71 2.66 -19.47
N VAL A 4 -23.10 1.89 -18.45
CA VAL A 4 -22.30 1.63 -17.25
C VAL A 4 -20.97 0.94 -17.60
N LEU A 5 -20.98 0.08 -18.63
CA LEU A 5 -19.82 -0.70 -19.07
C LEU A 5 -18.78 0.16 -19.78
N SER A 6 -19.21 1.22 -20.48
CA SER A 6 -18.29 2.18 -21.12
C SER A 6 -17.32 2.86 -20.16
N ARG A 7 -17.58 2.79 -18.84
CA ARG A 7 -16.74 3.38 -17.78
C ARG A 7 -15.77 2.38 -17.15
N LEU A 8 -15.74 1.14 -17.64
CA LEU A 8 -14.87 0.06 -17.17
C LEU A 8 -13.75 -0.17 -18.18
N ALA A 9 -12.52 -0.24 -17.67
CA ALA A 9 -11.33 -0.56 -18.44
C ALA A 9 -11.01 -2.05 -18.27
N LEU A 10 -11.76 -2.88 -18.99
CA LEU A 10 -11.73 -4.34 -18.92
C LEU A 10 -11.66 -4.93 -20.33
N GLU A 11 -11.22 -6.18 -20.42
CA GLU A 11 -11.33 -6.99 -21.63
C GLU A 11 -12.51 -7.95 -21.49
N TRP A 12 -13.31 -8.14 -22.53
CA TRP A 12 -14.42 -9.09 -22.50
C TRP A 12 -13.98 -10.35 -23.24
N ILE A 13 -13.99 -11.48 -22.53
CA ILE A 13 -13.40 -12.74 -22.98
C ILE A 13 -14.40 -13.85 -22.66
N PRO A 14 -15.54 -13.96 -23.37
CA PRO A 14 -16.53 -14.97 -23.07
C PRO A 14 -15.94 -16.37 -23.23
N ILE A 15 -16.23 -17.27 -22.29
CA ILE A 15 -15.78 -18.67 -22.36
C ILE A 15 -16.92 -19.50 -22.96
N SER A 16 -16.67 -20.13 -24.11
CA SER A 16 -17.62 -21.07 -24.71
C SER A 16 -17.64 -22.38 -23.94
N LEU A 17 -18.83 -22.80 -23.51
CA LEU A 17 -19.03 -24.05 -22.76
C LEU A 17 -19.54 -25.19 -23.64
N THR A 18 -19.99 -24.88 -24.85
CA THR A 18 -20.40 -25.85 -25.87
C THR A 18 -19.53 -25.70 -27.12
N ARG A 19 -19.40 -26.77 -27.91
CA ARG A 19 -18.63 -26.74 -29.17
C ARG A 19 -19.23 -25.80 -30.21
N ASP A 20 -20.55 -25.58 -30.15
CA ASP A 20 -21.31 -24.73 -31.08
C ASP A 20 -21.40 -23.26 -30.63
N GLY A 21 -20.80 -22.88 -29.49
CA GLY A 21 -20.78 -21.49 -29.03
C GLY A 21 -22.10 -20.98 -28.44
N ARG A 22 -23.15 -21.81 -28.36
CA ARG A 22 -24.48 -21.37 -27.92
C ARG A 22 -24.57 -21.04 -26.44
N VAL A 23 -23.72 -21.65 -25.62
CA VAL A 23 -23.69 -21.42 -24.17
C VAL A 23 -22.33 -20.85 -23.79
N VAL A 24 -22.34 -19.67 -23.17
CA VAL A 24 -21.12 -18.94 -22.78
C VAL A 24 -21.17 -18.52 -21.31
N ALA A 25 -20.00 -18.39 -20.71
CA ALA A 25 -19.80 -17.63 -19.48
C ALA A 25 -19.41 -16.18 -19.83
N ASP A 26 -20.10 -15.21 -19.24
CA ASP A 26 -19.88 -13.79 -19.49
C ASP A 26 -18.71 -13.26 -18.66
N VAL A 27 -17.49 -13.49 -19.14
CA VAL A 27 -16.25 -13.22 -18.39
C VAL A 27 -15.62 -11.89 -18.80
N PHE A 28 -15.24 -11.12 -17.78
CA PHE A 28 -14.51 -9.86 -17.89
C PHE A 28 -13.13 -10.01 -17.27
N LYS A 29 -12.07 -9.73 -18.04
CA LYS A 29 -10.68 -9.76 -17.56
C LYS A 29 -10.25 -8.37 -17.07
N HIS A 30 -9.67 -8.34 -15.88
CA HIS A 30 -8.98 -7.20 -15.29
C HIS A 30 -7.52 -7.55 -15.05
N SER A 31 -6.62 -7.04 -15.90
CA SER A 31 -5.17 -7.16 -15.70
C SER A 31 -4.65 -6.09 -14.75
N LEU A 32 -3.81 -6.53 -13.82
CA LEU A 32 -3.07 -5.66 -12.90
C LEU A 32 -1.62 -6.11 -12.80
N SER A 33 -0.69 -5.15 -12.64
CA SER A 33 0.70 -5.45 -12.32
C SER A 33 1.01 -5.05 -10.88
N ALA A 34 1.71 -5.90 -10.15
CA ALA A 34 2.22 -5.59 -8.83
C ALA A 34 3.20 -4.40 -8.86
N MET A 35 3.83 -4.16 -10.01
CA MET A 35 4.77 -3.07 -10.25
C MET A 35 4.09 -1.71 -10.52
N ASP A 36 2.76 -1.65 -10.49
CA ASP A 36 2.00 -0.41 -10.62
C ASP A 36 1.99 0.45 -9.33
N GLY A 37 2.62 -0.04 -8.27
CA GLY A 37 2.86 0.70 -7.04
C GLY A 37 1.63 0.87 -6.14
N LEU A 38 0.48 0.26 -6.44
CA LEU A 38 -0.60 0.12 -5.47
C LEU A 38 -0.35 -1.10 -4.57
N PRO A 39 -0.66 -1.01 -3.27
CA PRO A 39 -0.62 -2.18 -2.40
C PRO A 39 -1.84 -3.10 -2.64
N PRO A 40 -1.77 -4.38 -2.26
CA PRO A 40 -2.83 -5.36 -2.53
C PRO A 40 -4.24 -4.93 -2.06
N TYR A 41 -4.36 -4.33 -0.86
CA TYR A 41 -5.65 -3.89 -0.35
C TYR A 41 -6.31 -2.80 -1.21
N SER A 42 -5.51 -1.92 -1.82
CA SER A 42 -6.02 -0.87 -2.71
C SER A 42 -6.53 -1.47 -4.01
N GLN A 43 -5.80 -2.44 -4.58
CA GLN A 43 -6.25 -3.16 -5.78
C GLN A 43 -7.53 -3.96 -5.51
N ALA A 44 -7.62 -4.64 -4.37
CA ALA A 44 -8.83 -5.35 -3.98
C ALA A 44 -10.06 -4.42 -3.92
N ARG A 45 -9.88 -3.15 -3.52
CA ARG A 45 -10.94 -2.17 -3.57
C ARG A 45 -11.32 -1.77 -5.00
N ILE A 46 -10.37 -1.70 -5.93
CA ILE A 46 -10.65 -1.44 -7.35
C ILE A 46 -11.47 -2.59 -7.93
N ILE A 47 -11.09 -3.83 -7.63
CA ILE A 47 -11.82 -5.05 -8.00
C ILE A 47 -13.25 -5.00 -7.47
N GLU A 48 -13.45 -4.67 -6.20
CA GLU A 48 -14.80 -4.53 -5.62
C GLU A 48 -15.64 -3.46 -6.35
N LEU A 49 -15.03 -2.34 -6.73
CA LEU A 49 -15.70 -1.28 -7.48
C LEU A 49 -16.08 -1.72 -8.89
N ILE A 50 -15.23 -2.53 -9.54
CA ILE A 50 -15.50 -3.16 -10.84
C ILE A 50 -16.66 -4.13 -10.70
N SER A 51 -16.60 -5.07 -9.75
CA SER A 51 -17.66 -6.07 -9.53
C SER A 51 -19.03 -5.41 -9.30
N ASN A 52 -19.08 -4.32 -8.53
CA ASN A 52 -20.33 -3.58 -8.29
C ASN A 52 -20.92 -2.93 -9.55
N ARG A 53 -20.09 -2.59 -10.54
CA ARG A 53 -20.56 -2.03 -11.82
C ARG A 53 -21.00 -3.14 -12.77
N LEU A 54 -20.23 -4.23 -12.83
CA LEU A 54 -20.59 -5.40 -13.63
C LEU A 54 -21.92 -5.98 -13.17
N LEU A 55 -22.14 -6.14 -11.86
CA LEU A 55 -23.39 -6.66 -11.30
C LEU A 55 -24.63 -5.82 -11.66
N LYS A 56 -24.45 -4.51 -11.90
CA LYS A 56 -25.54 -3.61 -12.32
C LYS A 56 -25.81 -3.64 -13.81
N ALA A 57 -24.81 -4.02 -14.59
CA ALA A 57 -24.84 -3.91 -16.04
C ALA A 57 -25.06 -5.25 -16.74
N ARG A 58 -24.75 -6.36 -16.07
CA ARG A 58 -24.82 -7.72 -16.60
C ARG A 58 -25.50 -8.64 -15.60
N PRO A 59 -26.34 -9.58 -16.07
CA PRO A 59 -27.11 -10.47 -15.19
C PRO A 59 -26.23 -11.53 -14.52
N ARG A 60 -25.20 -12.04 -15.21
CA ARG A 60 -24.36 -13.16 -14.73
C ARG A 60 -22.86 -12.93 -15.01
N PRO A 61 -22.28 -11.79 -14.59
CA PRO A 61 -20.89 -11.48 -14.90
C PRO A 61 -19.95 -12.36 -14.08
N CYS A 62 -18.88 -12.82 -14.73
CA CYS A 62 -17.73 -13.43 -14.10
C CYS A 62 -16.54 -12.49 -14.22
N LEU A 63 -15.72 -12.39 -13.17
CA LEU A 63 -14.52 -11.55 -13.17
C LEU A 63 -13.26 -12.41 -13.11
N TRP A 64 -12.43 -12.28 -14.12
CA TRP A 64 -11.08 -12.84 -14.13
C TRP A 64 -10.08 -11.74 -13.79
N VAL A 65 -9.42 -11.86 -12.65
CA VAL A 65 -8.34 -10.97 -12.25
C VAL A 65 -7.01 -11.63 -12.60
N SER A 66 -6.29 -10.99 -13.51
CA SER A 66 -5.01 -11.45 -14.03
C SER A 66 -3.88 -10.66 -13.37
N VAL A 67 -3.00 -11.34 -12.63
CA VAL A 67 -2.00 -10.72 -11.76
C VAL A 67 -0.60 -10.96 -12.30
N ASP A 68 0.04 -9.90 -12.78
CA ASP A 68 1.47 -9.88 -13.09
C ASP A 68 2.27 -9.52 -11.84
N ALA A 69 3.00 -10.51 -11.29
CA ALA A 69 3.80 -10.35 -10.08
C ALA A 69 5.08 -11.20 -10.17
N PRO A 70 6.26 -10.65 -9.81
CA PRO A 70 7.52 -11.40 -9.83
C PRO A 70 7.66 -12.46 -8.70
N GLY A 71 6.76 -12.45 -7.71
CA GLY A 71 6.75 -13.39 -6.60
C GLY A 71 5.33 -13.73 -6.13
N SER A 72 5.24 -14.68 -5.21
CA SER A 72 3.98 -15.25 -4.74
C SER A 72 3.23 -14.38 -3.73
N TRP A 73 3.95 -13.54 -2.95
CA TRP A 73 3.37 -12.78 -1.84
C TRP A 73 2.23 -11.87 -2.29
N TYR A 74 2.47 -11.07 -3.33
CA TYR A 74 1.50 -10.08 -3.80
C TYR A 74 0.22 -10.77 -4.30
N PHE A 75 0.38 -11.84 -5.08
CA PHE A 75 -0.72 -12.67 -5.56
C PHE A 75 -1.53 -13.28 -4.41
N ASN A 76 -0.86 -13.88 -3.44
CA ASN A 76 -1.47 -14.47 -2.24
C ASN A 76 -2.24 -13.43 -1.41
N GLU A 77 -1.69 -12.22 -1.27
CA GLU A 77 -2.37 -11.11 -0.59
C GLU A 77 -3.59 -10.62 -1.39
N MET A 78 -3.54 -10.63 -2.73
CA MET A 78 -4.72 -10.33 -3.57
C MET A 78 -5.84 -11.35 -3.32
N GLN A 79 -5.53 -12.65 -3.31
CA GLN A 79 -6.51 -13.70 -2.98
C GLN A 79 -7.12 -13.51 -1.59
N ARG A 80 -6.33 -13.07 -0.60
CA ARG A 80 -6.80 -12.81 0.76
C ARG A 80 -7.71 -11.58 0.84
N PHE A 81 -7.39 -10.51 0.11
CA PHE A 81 -8.09 -9.23 0.23
C PHE A 81 -9.35 -9.12 -0.63
N VAL A 82 -9.36 -9.77 -1.80
CA VAL A 82 -10.51 -9.74 -2.68
C VAL A 82 -11.62 -10.59 -2.08
N LYS A 83 -12.73 -9.93 -1.75
CA LYS A 83 -13.95 -10.60 -1.31
C LYS A 83 -14.94 -10.58 -2.47
N PRO A 84 -15.11 -11.71 -3.20
CA PRO A 84 -15.89 -11.74 -4.41
C PRO A 84 -17.36 -11.39 -4.13
N ARG A 85 -17.92 -10.49 -4.94
CA ARG A 85 -19.37 -10.18 -4.97
C ARG A 85 -20.08 -10.85 -6.15
N ILE A 86 -19.29 -11.29 -7.11
CA ILE A 86 -19.66 -12.03 -8.32
C ILE A 86 -18.67 -13.19 -8.45
N PRO A 87 -18.99 -14.25 -9.22
CA PRO A 87 -18.03 -15.29 -9.57
C PRO A 87 -16.69 -14.68 -9.99
N THR A 88 -15.64 -14.90 -9.20
CA THR A 88 -14.33 -14.29 -9.42
C THR A 88 -13.25 -15.36 -9.36
N VAL A 89 -12.31 -15.29 -10.29
CA VAL A 89 -11.07 -16.06 -10.26
C VAL A 89 -9.89 -15.10 -10.29
N ILE A 90 -8.85 -15.39 -9.51
CA ILE A 90 -7.61 -14.62 -9.48
C ILE A 90 -6.48 -15.56 -9.87
N LEU A 91 -5.87 -15.29 -11.01
CA LEU A 91 -4.82 -16.12 -11.60
C LEU A 91 -3.58 -15.30 -11.91
N PRO A 92 -2.38 -15.91 -11.94
CA PRO A 92 -1.19 -15.31 -12.52
C PRO A 92 -1.44 -14.89 -13.99
N GLU A 93 -0.73 -13.86 -14.49
CA GLU A 93 -0.97 -13.29 -15.83
C GLU A 93 -0.88 -14.29 -16.99
N ARG A 94 -0.14 -15.38 -16.82
CA ARG A 94 0.06 -16.43 -17.85
C ARG A 94 -0.95 -17.57 -17.78
N GLU A 95 -1.85 -17.54 -16.81
CA GLU A 95 -2.88 -18.54 -16.62
C GLU A 95 -4.24 -17.95 -16.99
N ALA A 96 -5.12 -18.79 -17.52
CA ALA A 96 -6.48 -18.41 -17.89
C ALA A 96 -7.47 -19.41 -17.30
N PRO A 97 -8.67 -18.95 -16.89
CA PRO A 97 -9.74 -19.87 -16.53
C PRO A 97 -10.11 -20.71 -17.75
N LYS A 98 -10.28 -22.01 -17.54
CA LYS A 98 -10.66 -22.99 -18.54
C LYS A 98 -12.18 -23.09 -18.64
N ASP A 99 -12.87 -23.00 -17.50
CA ASP A 99 -14.33 -23.14 -17.44
C ASP A 99 -14.96 -22.33 -16.29
N VAL A 100 -16.26 -22.51 -16.09
CA VAL A 100 -17.04 -21.83 -15.04
C VAL A 100 -16.73 -22.30 -13.61
N TRP A 101 -16.13 -23.49 -13.47
CA TRP A 101 -15.83 -24.10 -12.18
C TRP A 101 -14.58 -23.48 -11.53
N ASP A 102 -13.71 -22.88 -12.34
CA ASP A 102 -12.54 -22.13 -11.85
C ASP A 102 -12.92 -20.88 -11.04
N PHE A 103 -14.15 -20.37 -11.18
CA PHE A 103 -14.61 -19.19 -10.46
C PHE A 103 -15.14 -19.54 -9.07
N SER A 104 -14.96 -18.62 -8.11
CA SER A 104 -15.52 -18.74 -6.77
C SER A 104 -16.43 -17.54 -6.42
N PRO A 105 -17.74 -17.76 -6.15
CA PRO A 105 -18.49 -19.00 -6.46
C PRO A 105 -18.49 -19.29 -7.97
N HIS A 106 -18.89 -20.49 -8.37
CA HIS A 106 -18.90 -20.89 -9.79
C HIS A 106 -19.70 -19.95 -10.68
N GLY A 107 -19.25 -19.78 -11.91
CA GLY A 107 -19.91 -18.97 -12.93
C GLY A 107 -21.21 -19.61 -13.39
N TYR A 108 -22.20 -18.77 -13.76
CA TYR A 108 -23.46 -19.26 -14.32
C TYR A 108 -23.49 -19.05 -15.84
N PRO A 109 -23.74 -20.12 -16.62
CA PRO A 109 -23.83 -20.02 -18.06
C PRO A 109 -25.02 -19.15 -18.53
N SER A 110 -24.88 -18.58 -19.71
CA SER A 110 -25.92 -17.84 -20.43
C SER A 110 -25.96 -18.26 -21.89
N LEU A 111 -27.10 -18.12 -22.56
CA LEU A 111 -27.18 -18.28 -24.01
C LEU A 111 -26.44 -17.12 -24.68
N ALA A 112 -25.60 -17.41 -25.67
CA ALA A 112 -24.75 -16.42 -26.35
C ALA A 112 -25.56 -15.26 -26.98
N GLU A 113 -26.75 -15.56 -27.50
CA GLU A 113 -27.67 -14.58 -28.06
C GLU A 113 -28.12 -13.51 -27.04
N ASN A 114 -28.11 -13.84 -25.74
CA ASN A 114 -28.46 -12.92 -24.65
C ASN A 114 -27.25 -12.12 -24.14
N VAL A 115 -26.06 -12.34 -24.70
CA VAL A 115 -24.79 -11.77 -24.23
C VAL A 115 -24.23 -10.87 -25.32
N GLU A 116 -24.77 -9.65 -25.40
CA GLU A 116 -24.27 -8.64 -26.34
C GLU A 116 -22.83 -8.24 -26.02
N ASN A 117 -22.04 -7.94 -27.07
CA ASN A 117 -20.68 -7.44 -26.96
C ASN A 117 -20.68 -6.06 -26.26
N PRO A 118 -20.10 -5.95 -25.05
CA PRO A 118 -20.20 -4.74 -24.27
C PRO A 118 -19.29 -3.64 -24.82
N ARG A 119 -19.79 -2.41 -24.90
CA ARG A 119 -18.96 -1.24 -25.22
C ARG A 119 -18.14 -0.87 -23.99
N MET A 120 -16.85 -1.21 -24.00
CA MET A 120 -15.95 -0.95 -22.89
C MET A 120 -14.84 0.01 -23.26
N GLU A 121 -14.23 0.58 -22.24
CA GLU A 121 -13.06 1.41 -22.39
C GLU A 121 -11.80 0.56 -22.53
N LEU A 122 -10.88 0.97 -23.40
CA LEU A 122 -9.60 0.26 -23.56
C LEU A 122 -8.79 0.29 -22.25
N PRO A 123 -8.25 -0.85 -21.79
CA PRO A 123 -7.30 -0.89 -20.68
C PRO A 123 -6.15 0.11 -20.88
N PHE A 124 -5.68 0.70 -19.79
CA PHE A 124 -4.55 1.62 -19.87
C PHE A 124 -3.26 0.86 -20.18
N THR A 125 -2.60 1.22 -21.27
CA THR A 125 -1.22 0.80 -21.56
C THR A 125 -0.35 2.03 -21.77
N VAL A 126 0.87 1.98 -21.23
CA VAL A 126 1.78 3.13 -21.24
C VAL A 126 2.10 3.59 -22.68
N THR A 127 2.23 2.62 -23.60
CA THR A 127 2.49 2.84 -25.03
C THR A 127 1.32 3.50 -25.74
N ASN A 128 0.08 2.99 -25.58
CA ASN A 128 -1.09 3.53 -26.27
C ASN A 128 -1.41 4.96 -25.83
N PHE A 129 -1.03 5.33 -24.61
CA PHE A 129 -1.25 6.67 -24.06
C PHE A 129 -0.05 7.62 -24.25
N GLY A 130 1.03 7.20 -24.91
CA GLY A 130 2.17 8.05 -25.27
C GLY A 130 2.98 8.57 -24.08
N TYR A 131 3.05 7.80 -22.98
CA TYR A 131 3.86 8.16 -21.80
C TYR A 131 5.06 7.24 -21.65
N LYS A 132 6.06 7.67 -20.89
CA LYS A 132 7.18 6.81 -20.46
C LYS A 132 6.80 6.07 -19.18
N PRO A 133 7.17 4.79 -18.99
CA PRO A 133 6.84 4.03 -17.78
C PRO A 133 7.24 4.73 -16.48
N ASN A 134 8.47 5.25 -16.42
CA ASN A 134 8.99 5.95 -15.25
C ASN A 134 8.24 7.26 -14.93
N LEU A 135 7.71 7.94 -15.94
CA LEU A 135 6.92 9.15 -15.75
C LEU A 135 5.58 8.82 -15.08
N ILE A 136 4.93 7.74 -15.52
CA ILE A 136 3.71 7.23 -14.90
C ILE A 136 3.99 6.70 -13.49
N ARG A 137 5.13 6.03 -13.27
CA ARG A 137 5.57 5.58 -11.94
C ARG A 137 5.68 6.74 -10.94
N VAL A 138 6.35 7.83 -11.31
CA VAL A 138 6.42 9.06 -10.47
C VAL A 138 5.04 9.62 -10.18
N LEU A 139 4.16 9.66 -11.19
CA LEU A 139 2.81 10.17 -11.05
C LEU A 139 1.94 9.32 -10.12
N ARG A 140 2.06 7.99 -10.20
CA ARG A 140 1.37 7.02 -9.32
C ARG A 140 1.80 7.18 -7.86
N ILE A 141 3.11 7.36 -7.59
CA ILE A 141 3.60 7.67 -6.24
C ILE A 141 2.98 8.97 -5.71
N LEU A 142 3.00 10.05 -6.51
CA LEU A 142 2.38 11.31 -6.11
C LEU A 142 0.86 11.19 -5.89
N ALA A 143 0.16 10.36 -6.68
CA ALA A 143 -1.27 10.11 -6.50
C ALA A 143 -1.59 9.43 -5.17
N ARG A 144 -0.73 8.50 -4.72
CA ARG A 144 -0.81 7.87 -3.40
C ARG A 144 -0.54 8.86 -2.28
N LEU A 145 0.57 9.60 -2.38
CA LEU A 145 1.05 10.46 -1.29
C LEU A 145 0.34 11.82 -1.21
N LYS A 146 -0.34 12.24 -2.29
CA LYS A 146 -0.89 13.58 -2.57
C LYS A 146 0.18 14.67 -2.73
N ALA A 147 1.16 14.68 -1.83
CA ALA A 147 2.32 15.55 -1.88
C ALA A 147 3.54 14.86 -1.22
N ALA A 148 4.72 15.10 -1.79
CA ALA A 148 5.97 14.52 -1.31
C ALA A 148 7.20 15.35 -1.72
N HIS A 149 8.31 15.18 -0.99
CA HIS A 149 9.60 15.73 -1.38
C HIS A 149 10.31 14.83 -2.38
N ARG A 150 11.23 15.41 -3.17
CA ARG A 150 11.99 14.68 -4.20
C ARG A 150 12.69 13.41 -3.67
N PRO A 151 13.34 13.40 -2.48
CA PRO A 151 13.99 12.18 -1.98
C PRO A 151 13.00 11.05 -1.69
N GLU A 152 11.80 11.37 -1.20
CA GLU A 152 10.74 10.40 -0.93
C GLU A 152 10.23 9.78 -2.24
N ILE A 153 10.03 10.62 -3.27
CA ILE A 153 9.61 10.19 -4.60
C ILE A 153 10.69 9.30 -5.23
N ALA A 154 11.96 9.72 -5.17
CA ALA A 154 13.09 8.93 -5.66
C ALA A 154 13.17 7.57 -4.97
N SER A 155 13.09 7.54 -3.64
CA SER A 155 13.08 6.32 -2.84
C SER A 155 11.98 5.36 -3.30
N LEU A 156 10.72 5.79 -3.32
CA LEU A 156 9.59 4.91 -3.62
C LEU A 156 9.52 4.51 -5.09
N THR A 157 10.01 5.35 -6.00
CA THR A 157 10.11 4.96 -7.42
C THR A 157 11.30 4.04 -7.70
N GLY A 158 12.28 3.95 -6.80
CA GLY A 158 13.53 3.22 -7.06
C GLY A 158 14.42 3.89 -8.11
N LEU A 159 14.19 5.18 -8.41
CA LEU A 159 14.93 5.94 -9.41
C LEU A 159 15.94 6.87 -8.73
N SER A 160 16.99 7.26 -9.46
CA SER A 160 17.94 8.24 -8.94
C SER A 160 17.30 9.62 -8.76
N GLN A 161 17.80 10.42 -7.82
CA GLN A 161 17.26 11.78 -7.61
C GLN A 161 17.40 12.68 -8.84
N SER A 162 18.43 12.49 -9.66
CA SER A 162 18.63 13.23 -10.91
C SER A 162 17.59 12.84 -11.96
N GLN A 163 17.32 11.55 -12.14
CA GLN A 163 16.24 11.07 -13.01
C GLN A 163 14.88 11.60 -12.56
N VAL A 164 14.57 11.50 -11.26
CA VAL A 164 13.30 12.01 -10.71
C VAL A 164 13.17 13.52 -10.89
N ARG A 165 14.25 14.31 -10.74
CA ARG A 165 14.23 15.75 -11.03
C ARG A 165 13.75 16.04 -12.44
N ASN A 166 14.32 15.35 -13.44
CA ASN A 166 13.98 15.54 -14.85
C ASN A 166 12.52 15.12 -15.13
N LEU A 167 12.06 14.01 -14.54
CA LEU A 167 10.69 13.54 -14.67
C LEU A 167 9.68 14.50 -14.03
N LEU A 168 10.00 15.07 -12.87
CA LEU A 168 9.15 16.07 -12.20
C LEU A 168 9.02 17.35 -13.03
N GLN A 169 10.10 17.82 -13.65
CA GLN A 169 10.05 18.96 -14.58
C GLN A 169 9.13 18.67 -15.78
N GLN A 170 9.22 17.48 -16.38
CA GLN A 170 8.33 17.07 -17.48
C GLN A 170 6.86 17.00 -17.05
N LEU A 171 6.58 16.43 -15.88
CA LEU A 171 5.23 16.35 -15.32
C LEU A 171 4.66 17.74 -15.00
N GLN A 172 5.49 18.66 -14.52
CA GLN A 172 5.13 20.05 -14.24
C GLN A 172 4.81 20.80 -15.53
N ALA A 173 5.66 20.67 -16.57
CA ALA A 173 5.43 21.29 -17.88
C ALA A 173 4.11 20.81 -18.52
N LYS A 174 3.73 19.54 -18.30
CA LYS A 174 2.42 18.99 -18.72
C LYS A 174 1.25 19.41 -17.82
N GLY A 175 1.49 20.21 -16.78
CA GLY A 175 0.46 20.66 -15.84
C GLY A 175 -0.18 19.55 -15.02
N LEU A 176 0.51 18.41 -14.84
CA LEU A 176 0.00 17.24 -14.09
C LEU A 176 0.33 17.33 -12.59
N ILE A 177 1.38 18.07 -12.25
CA ILE A 177 1.84 18.31 -10.88
C ILE A 177 2.20 19.79 -10.72
N GLU A 178 2.36 20.23 -9.47
CA GLU A 178 2.78 21.59 -9.12
C GLU A 178 3.74 21.57 -7.94
N ARG A 179 4.48 22.68 -7.77
CA ARG A 179 5.22 22.91 -6.54
C ARG A 179 4.26 23.31 -5.43
N ARG A 180 4.51 22.82 -4.22
CA ARG A 180 3.71 23.12 -3.05
C ARG A 180 4.55 23.11 -1.79
N GLN A 181 4.23 24.00 -0.85
CA GLN A 181 4.82 23.98 0.48
C GLN A 181 4.35 22.73 1.25
N ILE A 182 5.29 21.90 1.70
CA ILE A 182 5.05 20.70 2.51
C ILE A 182 5.79 20.87 3.84
N GLY A 183 5.07 21.38 4.85
CA GLY A 183 5.69 21.82 6.10
C GLY A 183 6.55 23.06 5.87
N LYS A 184 7.85 22.98 6.22
CA LYS A 184 8.80 24.10 6.06
C LYS A 184 9.46 24.20 4.68
N TYR A 185 9.34 23.17 3.84
CA TYR A 185 10.09 23.06 2.60
C TYR A 185 9.18 22.93 1.38
N GLU A 186 9.67 23.37 0.23
CA GLU A 186 9.01 23.08 -1.04
C GLU A 186 9.05 21.57 -1.35
N GLY A 187 7.97 21.09 -1.93
CA GLY A 187 7.85 19.76 -2.50
C GLY A 187 6.93 19.77 -3.71
N TRP A 188 6.43 18.60 -4.05
CA TRP A 188 5.60 18.37 -5.24
C TRP A 188 4.24 17.86 -4.84
N ALA A 189 3.20 18.39 -5.46
CA ALA A 189 1.82 17.96 -5.26
C ALA A 189 1.19 17.58 -6.59
N ILE A 190 0.33 16.55 -6.55
CA ILE A 190 -0.42 16.12 -7.73
C ILE A 190 -1.60 17.07 -7.99
N ARG A 191 -1.81 17.45 -9.25
CA ARG A 191 -3.00 18.21 -9.67
C ARG A 191 -4.13 17.27 -10.08
N THR A 192 -5.35 17.77 -10.19
CA THR A 192 -6.52 16.96 -10.58
C THR A 192 -6.31 16.23 -11.90
N ARG A 193 -5.71 16.88 -12.91
CA ARG A 193 -5.42 16.25 -14.20
C ARG A 193 -4.41 15.10 -14.09
N GLY A 194 -3.37 15.29 -13.28
CA GLY A 194 -2.41 14.23 -12.95
C GLY A 194 -3.04 13.08 -12.18
N LEU A 195 -3.93 13.39 -11.24
CA LEU A 195 -4.64 12.38 -10.47
C LEU A 195 -5.56 11.53 -11.34
N SER A 196 -6.30 12.15 -12.26
CA SER A 196 -7.14 11.44 -13.23
C SER A 196 -6.32 10.50 -14.11
N LEU A 197 -5.14 10.94 -14.57
CA LEU A 197 -4.23 10.09 -15.34
C LEU A 197 -3.67 8.93 -14.51
N ALA A 198 -3.29 9.17 -13.24
CA ALA A 198 -2.85 8.10 -12.34
C ALA A 198 -3.97 7.08 -12.08
N HIS A 199 -5.19 7.53 -11.81
CA HIS A 199 -6.34 6.65 -11.65
C HIS A 199 -6.61 5.83 -12.91
N ARG A 200 -6.52 6.45 -14.08
CA ARG A 200 -6.64 5.74 -15.35
C ARG A 200 -5.55 4.67 -15.49
N SER A 201 -4.32 4.98 -15.08
CA SER A 201 -3.22 4.02 -15.13
C SER A 201 -3.37 2.82 -14.19
N TRP A 202 -4.29 2.87 -13.23
CA TRP A 202 -4.66 1.74 -12.38
C TRP A 202 -6.00 1.10 -12.81
N ASN A 203 -6.49 1.44 -14.00
CA ASN A 203 -7.78 0.98 -14.54
C ASN A 203 -8.97 1.24 -13.59
N ILE A 204 -8.90 2.30 -12.78
CA ILE A 204 -10.00 2.67 -11.86
C ILE A 204 -11.21 3.11 -12.69
N PRO A 205 -12.42 2.57 -12.41
CA PRO A 205 -13.62 2.95 -13.13
C PRO A 205 -13.90 4.47 -13.07
N LYS A 206 -14.28 5.07 -14.20
CA LYS A 206 -14.54 6.52 -14.27
C LYS A 206 -15.67 6.95 -13.33
N GLY A 207 -15.49 8.07 -12.63
CA GLY A 207 -16.50 8.63 -11.72
C GLY A 207 -16.53 7.99 -10.33
N VAL A 208 -15.49 7.25 -9.93
CA VAL A 208 -15.38 6.70 -8.57
C VAL A 208 -14.46 7.55 -7.69
N HIS A 209 -14.88 7.79 -6.44
CA HIS A 209 -14.03 8.37 -5.41
C HIS A 209 -13.11 7.31 -4.80
N PHE A 210 -11.82 7.35 -5.14
CA PHE A 210 -10.81 6.40 -4.66
C PHE A 210 -9.84 6.97 -3.59
N THR A 211 -10.06 8.22 -3.16
CA THR A 211 -9.10 8.96 -2.31
C THR A 211 -8.81 8.31 -0.96
N LYS A 212 -9.78 7.61 -0.36
CA LYS A 212 -9.61 6.94 0.93
C LYS A 212 -8.76 5.67 0.87
N TYR A 213 -8.56 5.12 -0.33
CA TYR A 213 -8.00 3.78 -0.52
C TYR A 213 -6.63 3.78 -1.20
N ARG A 214 -6.20 4.90 -1.79
CA ARG A 214 -4.85 5.06 -2.37
C ARG A 214 -3.83 5.66 -1.42
N GLY A 215 -4.30 6.27 -0.32
CA GLY A 215 -3.46 7.04 0.60
C GLY A 215 -2.90 6.19 1.74
N GLU A 216 -1.95 6.77 2.46
CA GLU A 216 -1.52 6.26 3.78
C GLU A 216 -2.68 6.40 4.79
N PHE A 217 -2.81 5.42 5.69
CA PHE A 217 -4.00 5.22 6.53
C PHE A 217 -4.11 6.20 7.71
N ARG A 218 -3.01 6.59 8.36
CA ARG A 218 -3.08 7.22 9.69
C ARG A 218 -2.08 8.34 9.96
N TYR A 219 -0.81 8.25 9.55
CA TYR A 219 0.20 9.22 10.03
C TYR A 219 0.48 10.35 9.03
N ALA A 220 -0.57 11.11 8.71
CA ALA A 220 -0.42 12.36 7.97
C ALA A 220 0.14 13.47 8.86
N GLY A 221 1.46 13.51 9.09
CA GLY A 221 2.10 14.73 9.61
C GLY A 221 3.51 14.69 10.20
N GLU A 222 4.12 13.53 10.47
CA GLU A 222 5.28 13.48 11.39
C GLU A 222 6.55 12.86 10.80
N ARG A 223 7.70 13.18 11.41
CA ARG A 223 9.08 12.74 11.07
C ARG A 223 9.16 11.25 10.70
N HIS A 224 8.40 10.44 11.43
CA HIS A 224 8.14 9.02 11.21
C HIS A 224 7.84 8.69 9.75
N ARG A 225 6.86 9.40 9.14
CA ARG A 225 6.43 9.18 7.76
C ARG A 225 7.57 9.38 6.75
N ARG A 226 8.44 10.37 6.99
CA ARG A 226 9.56 10.65 6.08
C ARG A 226 10.59 9.52 6.12
N VAL A 227 10.90 9.01 7.31
CA VAL A 227 11.80 7.86 7.49
C VAL A 227 11.21 6.64 6.77
N SER A 228 9.93 6.34 7.00
CA SER A 228 9.24 5.22 6.36
C SER A 228 9.24 5.30 4.83
N ARG A 229 9.09 6.50 4.24
CA ARG A 229 9.15 6.69 2.78
C ARG A 229 10.54 6.53 2.19
N LEU A 230 11.59 6.70 3.00
CA LEU A 230 12.98 6.51 2.58
C LEU A 230 13.43 5.05 2.70
N TRP A 231 12.57 4.16 3.21
CA TRP A 231 12.92 2.77 3.50
C TRP A 231 13.53 2.04 2.31
N ARG A 232 12.90 2.13 1.14
CA ARG A 232 13.40 1.52 -0.09
C ARG A 232 14.80 2.00 -0.47
N ALA A 233 15.07 3.29 -0.40
CA ALA A 233 16.40 3.84 -0.69
C ALA A 233 17.46 3.34 0.31
N TRP A 234 17.09 3.21 1.58
CA TRP A 234 18.01 2.74 2.62
C TRP A 234 18.36 1.28 2.43
N LEU A 235 17.37 0.45 2.11
CA LEU A 235 17.59 -0.95 1.74
C LEU A 235 18.52 -1.09 0.53
N GLY A 236 18.27 -0.32 -0.54
CA GLY A 236 19.11 -0.36 -1.73
C GLY A 236 20.55 0.14 -1.50
N THR A 237 20.75 1.01 -0.51
CA THR A 237 22.09 1.47 -0.12
C THR A 237 22.82 0.43 0.73
N ALA A 238 22.11 -0.15 1.70
CA ALA A 238 22.71 -1.08 2.66
C ALA A 238 22.96 -2.47 2.05
N TYR A 239 22.11 -2.90 1.11
CA TYR A 239 22.17 -4.25 0.55
C TYR A 239 22.14 -4.20 -0.99
N PRO A 240 23.27 -3.94 -1.67
CA PRO A 240 23.29 -3.84 -3.13
C PRO A 240 22.87 -5.13 -3.88
N SER A 241 22.90 -6.28 -3.20
CA SER A 241 22.55 -7.59 -3.75
C SER A 241 21.05 -7.91 -3.74
N ILE A 242 20.21 -7.02 -3.20
CA ILE A 242 18.76 -7.23 -3.18
C ILE A 242 18.11 -6.49 -4.34
N GLU A 243 17.07 -7.09 -4.90
CA GLU A 243 16.20 -6.44 -5.85
C GLU A 243 14.90 -6.07 -5.12
N ILE A 244 14.58 -4.77 -5.04
CA ILE A 244 13.28 -4.35 -4.51
C ILE A 244 12.30 -4.19 -5.67
N TRP A 245 11.23 -4.97 -5.66
CA TRP A 245 10.15 -4.87 -6.64
C TRP A 245 9.27 -3.67 -6.30
N GLU A 246 8.70 -3.64 -5.08
CA GLU A 246 7.86 -2.53 -4.62
C GLU A 246 8.07 -2.14 -3.15
N SER A 247 7.63 -0.92 -2.82
CA SER A 247 7.61 -0.45 -1.44
C SER A 247 6.44 0.47 -1.16
N TRP A 248 5.93 0.35 0.06
CA TRP A 248 4.76 1.07 0.51
C TRP A 248 4.89 1.45 1.97
N THR A 249 4.22 2.52 2.34
CA THR A 249 4.04 2.98 3.71
C THR A 249 2.66 2.61 4.21
N GLU A 250 2.57 2.21 5.47
CA GLU A 250 1.31 1.88 6.16
C GLU A 250 0.44 0.86 5.41
N VAL A 251 1.04 -0.22 4.90
CA VAL A 251 0.28 -1.28 4.22
C VAL A 251 -0.37 -2.19 5.23
N PRO A 252 -1.70 -2.34 5.23
CA PRO A 252 -2.36 -3.33 6.04
C PRO A 252 -1.98 -4.73 5.55
N LEU A 253 -1.56 -5.54 6.49
CA LEU A 253 -1.35 -6.97 6.37
C LEU A 253 -2.40 -7.67 7.23
N GLN A 254 -2.53 -8.99 7.12
CA GLN A 254 -3.52 -9.74 7.89
C GLN A 254 -3.40 -9.51 9.40
N TYR A 255 -2.17 -9.28 9.86
CA TYR A 255 -1.82 -9.27 11.26
C TYR A 255 -1.39 -7.88 11.75
N GLY A 256 -1.05 -6.92 10.89
CA GLY A 256 -0.58 -5.60 11.34
C GLY A 256 -0.51 -4.57 10.24
N ILE A 257 -0.07 -3.36 10.58
CA ILE A 257 0.19 -2.27 9.63
C ILE A 257 1.64 -1.82 9.87
N PRO A 258 2.64 -2.40 9.18
CA PRO A 258 4.00 -1.88 9.18
C PRO A 258 4.02 -0.39 8.83
N ASP A 259 4.97 0.34 9.37
CA ASP A 259 5.15 1.74 9.00
C ASP A 259 5.68 1.86 7.56
N ALA A 260 6.55 0.93 7.16
CA ALA A 260 6.82 0.64 5.76
C ALA A 260 7.06 -0.85 5.51
N LEU A 261 6.72 -1.28 4.30
CA LEU A 261 7.01 -2.61 3.80
C LEU A 261 7.71 -2.46 2.45
N ALA A 262 8.80 -3.18 2.25
CA ALA A 262 9.37 -3.39 0.92
C ALA A 262 9.34 -4.88 0.59
N TRP A 263 9.07 -5.17 -0.67
CA TRP A 263 8.93 -6.52 -1.20
C TRP A 263 9.89 -6.68 -2.37
N GLY A 264 10.60 -7.81 -2.42
CA GLY A 264 11.67 -8.00 -3.36
C GLY A 264 12.25 -9.41 -3.35
N SER A 265 13.44 -9.54 -3.93
CA SER A 265 14.23 -10.77 -3.93
C SER A 265 15.63 -10.55 -3.35
N HIS A 266 16.16 -11.61 -2.74
CA HIS A 266 17.57 -11.71 -2.40
C HIS A 266 18.07 -13.11 -2.76
N ARG A 267 19.12 -13.18 -3.60
CA ARG A 267 19.66 -14.45 -4.12
C ARG A 267 18.58 -15.33 -4.77
N GLY A 268 17.69 -14.71 -5.55
CA GLY A 268 16.59 -15.39 -6.24
C GLY A 268 15.44 -15.86 -5.33
N LYS A 269 15.49 -15.59 -4.02
CA LYS A 269 14.41 -15.93 -3.10
C LYS A 269 13.59 -14.68 -2.75
N GLU A 270 12.27 -14.82 -2.80
CA GLU A 270 11.33 -13.79 -2.39
C GLU A 270 11.53 -13.44 -0.90
N ILE A 271 11.48 -12.15 -0.57
CA ILE A 271 11.75 -11.63 0.77
C ILE A 271 10.93 -10.36 1.05
N LEU A 272 10.56 -10.17 2.32
CA LEU A 272 9.92 -8.94 2.79
C LEU A 272 10.82 -8.19 3.77
N PHE A 273 10.83 -6.87 3.67
CA PHE A 273 11.52 -5.97 4.58
C PHE A 273 10.48 -5.13 5.32
N TRP A 274 10.21 -5.51 6.57
CA TRP A 274 9.25 -4.89 7.45
C TRP A 274 9.93 -3.79 8.27
N LEU A 275 9.39 -2.58 8.25
CA LEU A 275 9.93 -1.45 9.01
C LEU A 275 8.96 -0.96 10.08
N GLU A 276 9.52 -0.77 11.26
CA GLU A 276 8.95 -0.11 12.42
C GLU A 276 9.82 1.08 12.82
N VAL A 277 9.23 2.26 12.92
CA VAL A 277 9.95 3.47 13.35
C VAL A 277 9.31 4.00 14.62
N ASP A 278 10.12 4.39 15.59
CA ASP A 278 9.64 4.95 16.85
C ASP A 278 10.38 6.24 17.21
N SER A 279 9.62 7.14 17.84
CA SER A 279 10.07 8.46 18.24
C SER A 279 10.60 8.52 19.66
N GLY A 280 10.33 7.50 20.48
CA GLY A 280 10.72 7.43 21.88
C GLY A 280 9.84 8.23 22.82
N HIS A 281 8.64 8.62 22.38
CA HIS A 281 7.67 9.34 23.22
C HIS A 281 6.77 8.41 24.04
N SER A 282 6.75 7.13 23.74
CA SER A 282 5.95 6.13 24.44
C SER A 282 6.65 5.61 25.70
N SER A 283 5.86 5.16 26.68
CA SER A 283 6.42 4.49 27.88
C SER A 283 7.11 3.17 27.49
N ARG A 284 8.10 2.73 28.29
CA ARG A 284 8.82 1.44 28.09
C ARG A 284 7.87 0.26 27.94
N LYS A 285 6.92 0.13 28.87
CA LYS A 285 5.92 -0.95 28.88
C LYS A 285 5.05 -0.93 27.62
N THR A 286 4.64 0.26 27.17
CA THR A 286 3.85 0.42 25.94
C THR A 286 4.66 0.04 24.70
N MET A 287 5.92 0.47 24.60
CA MET A 287 6.79 0.10 23.47
C MET A 287 7.04 -1.40 23.43
N GLU A 288 7.37 -2.01 24.56
CA GLU A 288 7.60 -3.45 24.65
C GLU A 288 6.38 -4.25 24.18
N ALA A 289 5.19 -3.93 24.71
CA ALA A 289 3.95 -4.59 24.30
C ALA A 289 3.67 -4.42 22.80
N ASN A 290 3.88 -3.21 22.27
CA ASN A 290 3.68 -2.91 20.86
C ASN A 290 4.64 -3.70 19.97
N TYR A 291 5.94 -3.65 20.23
CA TYR A 291 6.92 -4.32 19.39
C TYR A 291 6.86 -5.84 19.52
N LYS A 292 6.65 -6.38 20.72
CA LYS A 292 6.42 -7.81 20.92
C LYS A 292 5.25 -8.28 20.07
N ARG A 293 4.15 -7.54 20.10
CA ARG A 293 3.01 -7.79 19.22
C ARG A 293 3.42 -7.70 17.75
N ARG A 294 4.01 -6.60 17.28
CA ARG A 294 4.38 -6.43 15.86
C ARG A 294 5.35 -7.50 15.35
N LEU A 295 6.31 -7.92 16.17
CA LEU A 295 7.23 -9.01 15.86
C LEU A 295 6.51 -10.36 15.76
N GLN A 296 5.60 -10.68 16.69
CA GLN A 296 4.78 -11.89 16.60
C GLN A 296 3.92 -11.91 15.32
N LEU A 297 3.42 -10.75 14.89
CA LEU A 297 2.65 -10.63 13.65
C LEU A 297 3.56 -10.87 12.42
N ALA A 298 4.81 -10.40 12.46
CA ALA A 298 5.80 -10.71 11.43
C ALA A 298 6.14 -12.22 11.42
N TYR A 299 6.30 -12.86 12.58
CA TYR A 299 6.53 -14.32 12.66
C TYR A 299 5.37 -15.12 12.06
N ALA A 300 4.14 -14.78 12.44
CA ALA A 300 2.94 -15.41 11.89
C ALA A 300 2.83 -15.18 10.37
N HIS A 301 3.19 -13.99 9.90
CA HIS A 301 3.16 -13.67 8.47
C HIS A 301 4.22 -14.44 7.67
N ALA A 302 5.45 -14.51 8.18
CA ALA A 302 6.54 -15.28 7.59
C ALA A 302 6.16 -16.76 7.48
N SER A 303 5.70 -17.34 8.60
CA SER A 303 5.31 -18.75 8.67
C SER A 303 4.13 -19.09 7.78
N ARG A 304 3.12 -18.21 7.69
CA ARG A 304 1.93 -18.45 6.87
C ARG A 304 2.25 -18.57 5.39
N TRP A 305 3.16 -17.74 4.90
CA TRP A 305 3.48 -17.67 3.48
C TRP A 305 4.77 -18.39 3.10
N GLY A 306 5.56 -18.83 4.08
CA GLY A 306 6.89 -19.39 3.84
C GLY A 306 7.87 -18.35 3.28
N ILE A 307 7.65 -17.06 3.55
CA ILE A 307 8.44 -15.96 2.99
C ILE A 307 9.31 -15.35 4.11
N PRO A 308 10.63 -15.32 3.93
CA PRO A 308 11.52 -14.72 4.92
C PRO A 308 11.23 -13.22 5.12
N ILE A 309 11.34 -12.77 6.37
CA ILE A 309 11.14 -11.35 6.72
C ILE A 309 12.38 -10.80 7.41
N VAL A 310 12.85 -9.64 6.94
CA VAL A 310 13.78 -8.79 7.69
C VAL A 310 12.95 -7.75 8.44
N PHE A 311 12.87 -7.89 9.75
CA PHE A 311 12.14 -7.00 10.64
C PHE A 311 13.07 -5.93 11.21
N CYS A 312 12.85 -4.68 10.82
CA CYS A 312 13.69 -3.56 11.18
C CYS A 312 12.99 -2.63 12.18
N ILE A 313 13.67 -2.31 13.28
CA ILE A 313 13.28 -1.26 14.19
C ILE A 313 14.25 -0.10 14.09
N MET A 314 13.68 1.09 13.90
CA MET A 314 14.41 2.34 13.81
C MET A 314 13.95 3.32 14.87
N GLY A 315 14.89 3.86 15.62
CA GLY A 315 14.58 4.88 16.62
C GLY A 315 15.82 5.46 17.25
N PRO A 316 15.67 6.33 18.27
CA PRO A 316 16.74 6.66 19.20
C PRO A 316 17.45 5.40 19.73
N LEU A 317 18.77 5.51 19.96
CA LEU A 317 19.62 4.40 20.44
C LEU A 317 19.03 3.64 21.62
N TRP A 318 18.54 4.36 22.63
CA TRP A 318 17.96 3.74 23.82
C TRP A 318 16.74 2.85 23.52
N ILE A 319 15.97 3.12 22.45
CA ILE A 319 14.85 2.26 22.03
C ILE A 319 15.39 0.97 21.43
N VAL A 320 16.38 1.09 20.55
CA VAL A 320 17.00 -0.04 19.86
C VAL A 320 17.65 -0.98 20.89
N GLU A 321 18.42 -0.41 21.82
CA GLU A 321 19.03 -1.13 22.93
C GLU A 321 17.97 -1.79 23.84
N HIS A 322 16.89 -1.07 24.16
CA HIS A 322 15.83 -1.63 25.00
C HIS A 322 15.14 -2.81 24.32
N PHE A 323 14.81 -2.70 23.03
CA PHE A 323 14.08 -3.74 22.32
C PHE A 323 14.87 -5.05 22.23
N ARG A 324 16.20 -4.99 22.14
CA ARG A 324 17.06 -6.18 22.15
C ARG A 324 16.74 -7.14 23.29
N TRP A 325 16.39 -6.62 24.47
CA TRP A 325 16.06 -7.42 25.65
C TRP A 325 14.62 -7.97 25.66
N CYS A 326 13.78 -7.49 24.75
CA CYS A 326 12.35 -7.81 24.69
C CYS A 326 12.00 -8.80 23.58
N ILE A 327 12.98 -9.31 22.82
CA ILE A 327 12.77 -10.24 21.71
C ILE A 327 12.54 -11.64 22.27
N PRO A 328 11.31 -12.20 22.20
CA PRO A 328 11.09 -13.60 22.50
C PRO A 328 11.74 -14.47 21.42
N GLY A 329 12.02 -15.74 21.75
CA GLY A 329 12.69 -16.74 20.90
C GLY A 329 12.58 -16.48 19.38
N MET A 330 13.74 -16.42 18.72
CA MET A 330 13.84 -15.93 17.35
C MET A 330 13.45 -17.01 16.32
N SER A 331 12.47 -16.67 15.48
CA SER A 331 12.09 -17.52 14.34
C SER A 331 13.24 -17.62 13.33
N PRO A 332 13.59 -18.81 12.81
CA PRO A 332 14.62 -18.98 11.78
C PRO A 332 14.21 -18.39 10.42
N GLN A 333 12.95 -17.96 10.26
CA GLN A 333 12.47 -17.31 9.03
C GLN A 333 12.51 -15.78 9.13
N VAL A 334 12.88 -15.23 10.30
CA VAL A 334 12.90 -13.79 10.52
C VAL A 334 14.28 -13.33 11.00
N ALA A 335 14.85 -12.37 10.29
CA ALA A 335 16.02 -11.64 10.74
C ALA A 335 15.54 -10.35 11.41
N ILE A 336 16.17 -9.95 12.52
CA ILE A 336 15.76 -8.73 13.24
C ILE A 336 16.94 -7.77 13.25
N ILE A 337 16.69 -6.53 12.82
CA ILE A 337 17.71 -5.48 12.80
C ILE A 337 17.27 -4.26 13.60
N GLY A 338 18.19 -3.76 14.43
CA GLY A 338 18.05 -2.53 15.19
C GLY A 338 18.94 -1.43 14.64
N HIS A 339 18.40 -0.23 14.43
CA HIS A 339 19.20 0.86 13.89
C HIS A 339 18.77 2.27 14.33
N ASP A 340 19.74 3.19 14.34
CA ASP A 340 19.48 4.61 14.60
C ASP A 340 18.85 5.24 13.34
N TRP A 341 17.63 5.76 13.47
CA TRP A 341 16.94 6.48 12.38
C TRP A 341 17.70 7.71 11.83
N ARG A 342 18.77 8.18 12.50
CA ARG A 342 19.62 9.30 12.05
C ARG A 342 20.74 8.83 11.11
N ASP A 343 21.08 7.55 11.11
CA ASP A 343 22.19 6.99 10.35
C ASP A 343 21.67 6.36 9.05
N SER A 344 21.35 7.19 8.07
CA SER A 344 20.73 6.71 6.83
C SER A 344 21.69 5.84 6.00
N GLY A 345 21.25 4.63 5.62
CA GLY A 345 21.93 3.78 4.64
C GLY A 345 23.00 2.84 5.19
N ASN A 346 23.25 2.85 6.50
CA ASN A 346 24.26 2.01 7.16
C ASN A 346 23.63 0.87 7.98
N LEU A 347 22.60 0.21 7.42
CA LEU A 347 21.91 -0.88 8.12
C LEU A 347 22.91 -2.03 8.42
N PRO A 348 22.79 -2.70 9.57
CA PRO A 348 23.58 -3.90 9.85
C PRO A 348 23.28 -4.99 8.81
N GLU A 349 24.25 -5.86 8.54
CA GLU A 349 23.96 -7.11 7.83
C GLU A 349 22.94 -7.91 8.63
N TYR A 350 21.91 -8.42 7.95
CA TYR A 350 20.88 -9.21 8.59
C TYR A 350 21.24 -10.70 8.52
N GLU A 351 20.88 -11.43 9.57
CA GLU A 351 21.02 -12.88 9.63
C GLU A 351 19.74 -13.48 10.20
N PHE A 352 19.16 -14.44 9.50
CA PHE A 352 17.90 -15.07 9.91
C PHE A 352 18.06 -15.84 11.22
N GLY A 353 17.08 -15.72 12.11
CA GLY A 353 17.15 -16.25 13.47
C GLY A 353 18.05 -15.46 14.42
N LYS A 354 18.55 -14.28 14.01
CA LYS A 354 19.40 -13.44 14.87
C LYS A 354 18.96 -11.98 14.91
N TRP A 355 19.31 -11.33 16.03
CA TRP A 355 19.30 -9.88 16.18
C TRP A 355 20.66 -9.31 15.76
N ARG A 356 20.64 -8.26 14.94
CA ARG A 356 21.83 -7.50 14.56
C ARG A 356 21.58 -6.02 14.77
N GLU A 357 22.55 -5.34 15.38
CA GLU A 357 22.52 -3.89 15.54
C GLU A 357 23.88 -3.33 15.12
N LYS A 358 23.85 -2.16 14.48
CA LYS A 358 25.04 -1.40 14.16
C LYS A 358 24.83 0.02 14.64
N PHE A 359 25.57 0.37 15.67
CA PHE A 359 25.64 1.74 16.17
C PHE A 359 26.90 2.37 15.59
N SER A 360 26.76 3.47 14.86
CA SER A 360 27.92 4.28 14.52
C SER A 360 28.53 4.80 15.82
N MET A 361 29.79 4.42 16.11
CA MET A 361 30.57 4.88 17.29
C MET A 361 30.79 6.41 17.35
N SER A 362 30.22 7.18 16.41
CA SER A 362 30.40 8.63 16.32
C SER A 362 29.78 9.46 17.46
N ARG A 363 29.40 8.85 18.59
CA ARG A 363 28.92 9.54 19.79
C ARG A 363 29.83 9.45 21.02
N PHE A 364 30.94 8.70 20.95
CA PHE A 364 31.98 8.78 22.01
C PHE A 364 33.00 9.90 21.77
N ASN A 365 32.92 10.61 20.63
CA ASN A 365 33.63 11.88 20.45
C ASN A 365 32.65 13.03 20.64
N GLU A 366 33.00 13.90 21.58
CA GLU A 366 32.50 15.23 21.93
C GLU A 366 31.95 16.12 20.79
N PRO A 367 31.20 17.20 21.13
CA PRO A 367 30.43 18.01 20.20
C PRO A 367 31.32 18.96 19.36
N THR A 368 32.19 18.40 18.53
CA THR A 368 33.00 19.15 17.57
C THR A 368 33.04 18.38 16.26
N ARG A 369 31.87 18.17 15.66
CA ARG A 369 31.78 17.86 14.22
C ARG A 369 31.30 19.10 13.49
N SER A 370 32.25 19.66 12.75
CA SER A 370 32.07 20.69 11.73
C SER A 370 30.78 20.52 10.95
N HIS A 371 30.11 21.64 10.70
CA HIS A 371 28.93 21.79 9.86
C HIS A 371 29.19 21.40 8.39
N ARG A 372 29.59 20.16 8.09
CA ARG A 372 29.19 19.55 6.83
C ARG A 372 27.69 19.32 6.94
N LYS A 373 26.94 20.35 6.55
CA LYS A 373 25.49 20.37 6.46
C LYS A 373 25.02 19.04 5.86
N LEU A 374 24.43 18.18 6.68
CA LEU A 374 23.28 17.43 6.21
C LEU A 374 22.36 18.48 5.56
N PRO A 375 21.73 18.22 4.39
CA PRO A 375 20.82 19.19 3.79
C PRO A 375 19.59 19.49 4.67
N PHE A 376 19.54 18.94 5.88
CA PHE A 376 18.46 19.02 6.84
C PHE A 376 18.97 18.77 8.27
N ASP A 377 18.65 19.69 9.19
CA ASP A 377 18.83 19.53 10.63
C ASP A 377 17.54 18.99 11.27
N PRO A 378 17.54 17.76 11.82
CA PRO A 378 16.35 17.11 12.38
C PRO A 378 15.91 17.63 13.75
N ASN A 379 16.64 18.55 14.39
CA ASN A 379 16.30 19.14 15.70
C ASN A 379 15.52 20.48 15.59
N GLN A 380 15.30 21.01 14.38
CA GLN A 380 14.74 22.37 14.18
C GLN A 380 13.21 22.45 14.13
N TYR A 381 12.48 21.55 14.81
CA TYR A 381 11.02 21.65 14.89
C TYR A 381 10.60 21.98 16.32
N PRO A 382 9.96 23.13 16.55
CA PRO A 382 9.35 23.39 17.84
C PRO A 382 8.27 22.33 18.10
N PRO A 383 8.10 21.87 19.35
CA PRO A 383 6.98 21.01 19.71
C PRO A 383 5.66 21.69 19.29
N LYS A 384 4.69 20.89 18.85
CA LYS A 384 3.33 21.40 18.57
C LYS A 384 2.88 22.23 19.80
N PRO A 385 2.40 23.47 19.63
CA PRO A 385 1.83 24.19 20.75
C PRO A 385 0.69 23.33 21.33
N LYS A 386 0.76 23.04 22.64
CA LYS A 386 -0.29 22.29 23.33
C LYS A 386 -1.62 22.99 23.04
N LYS A 387 -2.57 22.27 22.44
CA LYS A 387 -3.92 22.80 22.26
C LYS A 387 -4.47 23.08 23.66
N VAL A 388 -4.59 24.36 24.02
CA VAL A 388 -5.33 24.77 25.21
C VAL A 388 -6.75 24.22 25.05
N ALA A 389 -7.18 23.37 25.99
CA ALA A 389 -8.50 22.78 25.98
C ALA A 389 -9.53 23.91 26.06
N LYS A 390 -10.20 24.22 24.94
CA LYS A 390 -11.39 25.08 24.97
C LYS A 390 -12.48 24.29 25.69
N ILE A 391 -12.74 24.67 26.94
CA ILE A 391 -13.89 24.19 27.72
C ILE A 391 -15.14 24.51 26.89
N LYS A 392 -15.79 23.47 26.35
CA LYS A 392 -17.07 23.63 25.67
C LYS A 392 -18.16 23.72 26.73
N PRO A 393 -19.09 24.70 26.66
CA PRO A 393 -20.20 24.76 27.59
C PRO A 393 -21.08 23.50 27.45
N PRO A 394 -21.71 23.06 28.55
CA PRO A 394 -22.52 21.84 28.56
C PRO A 394 -23.71 22.00 27.61
N LYS A 395 -23.92 20.98 26.76
CA LYS A 395 -25.09 20.96 25.86
C LYS A 395 -26.36 20.78 26.70
N PRO A 396 -27.44 21.53 26.41
CA PRO A 396 -28.73 21.35 27.09
C PRO A 396 -29.30 19.96 26.80
N LYS A 397 -29.82 19.30 27.84
CA LYS A 397 -30.45 17.98 27.76
C LYS A 397 -31.75 18.09 26.97
N SER A 398 -31.82 17.44 25.81
CA SER A 398 -33.07 17.38 25.03
C SER A 398 -34.05 16.39 25.68
N VAL A 399 -35.19 16.89 26.12
CA VAL A 399 -36.34 16.12 26.58
C VAL A 399 -37.18 15.73 25.35
N LYS A 400 -37.22 14.44 24.99
CA LYS A 400 -38.29 13.88 24.14
C LYS A 400 -38.65 12.45 24.58
N PRO A 401 -39.92 12.04 24.37
CA PRO A 401 -40.60 10.98 25.13
C PRO A 401 -40.35 9.58 24.56
N LYS A 402 -40.60 8.56 25.40
CA LYS A 402 -40.54 7.12 25.09
C LYS A 402 -41.87 6.60 24.48
N PHE A 403 -41.76 5.46 23.78
CA PHE A 403 -42.74 4.62 23.07
C PHE A 403 -42.95 4.96 21.58
N SER A 404 -43.10 4.02 20.62
CA SER A 404 -43.33 2.58 20.68
C SER A 404 -42.57 1.78 19.58
N THR A 405 -42.72 0.47 19.70
CA THR A 405 -42.23 -0.69 18.95
C THR A 405 -42.51 -0.71 17.45
N GLY A 406 -41.52 -1.13 16.67
CA GLY A 406 -41.68 -1.58 15.28
C GLY A 406 -40.47 -2.42 14.88
N SER A 407 -40.74 -3.69 14.57
CA SER A 407 -39.81 -4.72 14.10
C SER A 407 -39.01 -4.29 12.87
N GLU A 408 -37.72 -4.61 12.84
CA GLU A 408 -37.14 -5.47 11.80
C GLU A 408 -35.65 -5.74 12.08
N ASN A 409 -35.32 -7.02 12.08
CA ASN A 409 -33.97 -7.55 12.08
C ASN A 409 -33.26 -7.14 10.78
N VAL A 410 -31.96 -6.83 10.91
CA VAL A 410 -30.81 -7.21 10.04
C VAL A 410 -29.79 -6.06 10.08
N ASP A 411 -28.82 -6.16 10.99
CA ASP A 411 -27.44 -5.70 10.79
C ASP A 411 -26.60 -5.99 12.04
N ARG A 412 -26.17 -7.25 12.19
CA ARG A 412 -25.08 -7.63 13.10
C ARG A 412 -23.82 -7.87 12.28
N GLY A 413 -22.97 -6.85 12.21
CA GLY A 413 -21.60 -6.99 11.72
C GLY A 413 -20.92 -5.63 11.64
N TYR A 414 -19.95 -5.40 12.52
CA TYR A 414 -19.09 -4.21 12.61
C TYR A 414 -19.64 -3.02 13.41
N ARG A 415 -19.70 -3.18 14.74
CA ARG A 415 -19.42 -2.08 15.67
C ARG A 415 -18.62 -2.54 16.89
N ARG A 416 -17.53 -1.81 17.13
CA ARG A 416 -16.72 -1.64 18.35
C ARG A 416 -15.82 -2.79 18.81
N ARG A 417 -14.50 -2.53 18.74
CA ARG A 417 -13.66 -2.18 19.91
C ARG A 417 -12.41 -1.44 19.44
N SER A 418 -12.44 -0.11 19.51
CA SER A 418 -11.24 0.73 19.52
C SER A 418 -11.59 2.10 20.11
N GLU A 419 -11.99 2.12 21.39
CA GLU A 419 -12.02 3.28 22.28
C GLU A 419 -11.72 2.77 23.71
N GLY A 420 -10.85 3.48 24.43
CA GLY A 420 -10.27 3.13 25.74
C GLY A 420 -8.74 3.13 25.65
N GLU A 421 -8.06 4.29 25.79
CA GLU A 421 -7.41 4.75 27.06
C GLU A 421 -6.13 3.92 27.32
N GLU A 422 -4.89 4.42 27.40
CA GLU A 422 -4.25 5.74 27.61
C GLU A 422 -2.93 5.85 26.81
#